data_AF-A0A1B3B7N9-F1
#
_entry.id   AF-A0A1B3B7N9-F1
#
_cell.length_a   1.000
_cell.length_b   1.000
_cell.length_c   1.000
_cell.angle_alpha   90.00
_cell.angle_beta   90.00
_cell.angle_gamma   90.00
#
_symmetry.space_group_name_H-M   'P 1'
#
loop_
_entity.id
_entity.type
_entity.pdbx_description
1 polymer ?
#
loop_
_entity_poly.entity_id
_entity_poly.type
_entity_poly.pdbx_seq_one_letter_code
_entity_poly.pdbx_strand_id
1 'polypeptide(L)' 'MQIIVNDETLEIEQKMTVAQFIEWFEQSGNFAIAVNMEFVPRSLYEETVLNENDRVEIVQPMQGG' A
#
# COMPACT_ATOMS: atom_id res chain seq x y z
N MET A 1 7.79 7.88 -9.98
CA MET A 1 8.58 6.73 -9.48
C MET A 1 7.75 5.47 -9.61
N GLN A 2 8.41 4.34 -9.83
CA GLN A 2 7.75 3.06 -10.03
C GLN A 2 7.66 2.30 -8.70
N ILE A 3 6.50 1.71 -8.41
CA ILE A 3 6.29 0.75 -7.31
C ILE A 3 5.58 -0.49 -7.87
N ILE A 4 5.54 -1.57 -7.08
CA ILE A 4 4.84 -2.81 -7.45
C ILE A 4 3.68 -2.99 -6.49
N VAL A 5 2.43 -2.96 -6.98
CA VAL A 5 1.21 -3.10 -6.18
C VAL A 5 0.52 -4.40 -6.58
N ASN A 6 0.39 -5.37 -5.68
CA ASN A 6 -0.24 -6.67 -5.96
C ASN A 6 0.27 -7.31 -7.28
N ASP A 7 1.60 -7.37 -7.46
CA ASP A 7 2.29 -7.86 -8.67
C ASP A 7 2.15 -6.99 -9.93
N GLU A 8 1.40 -5.90 -9.88
CA GLU A 8 1.28 -4.94 -10.97
C GLU A 8 2.23 -3.76 -10.79
N THR A 9 2.93 -3.39 -11.85
CA THR A 9 3.84 -2.24 -11.82
C THR A 9 3.07 -0.95 -12.02
N LEU A 10 3.20 -0.01 -11.08
CA LEU A 10 2.48 1.26 -11.08
C LEU A 10 3.43 2.44 -10.99
N GLU A 11 3.19 3.46 -11.80
CA GLU A 11 3.92 4.73 -11.75
C GLU A 11 3.13 5.75 -10.93
N ILE A 12 3.79 6.31 -9.92
CA ILE A 12 3.24 7.37 -9.06
C ILE A 12 4.05 8.65 -9.21
N GLU A 13 3.37 9.80 -9.31
CA GLU A 13 3.98 11.07 -9.70
C GLU A 13 5.01 11.60 -8.68
N GLN A 14 4.78 11.32 -7.39
CA GLN A 14 5.61 11.81 -6.29
C GLN A 14 5.72 10.79 -5.16
N LYS A 15 6.70 10.99 -4.28
CA LYS A 15 6.76 10.27 -3.01
C LYS A 15 5.52 10.61 -2.18
N MET A 16 4.89 9.58 -1.64
CA MET A 16 3.70 9.71 -0.82
C MET A 16 3.71 8.65 0.28
N THR A 17 2.96 8.92 1.34
CA THR A 17 2.79 7.98 2.45
C THR A 17 1.82 6.87 2.05
N VAL A 18 1.79 5.78 2.80
CA VAL A 18 0.81 4.70 2.59
C VAL A 18 -0.62 5.25 2.67
N ALA A 19 -0.90 6.18 3.58
CA ALA A 19 -2.20 6.84 3.68
C ALA A 19 -2.57 7.60 2.39
N GLN A 20 -1.66 8.44 1.89
CA GLN A 20 -1.86 9.18 0.64
C GLN A 20 -2.02 8.26 -0.57
N PHE A 21 -1.24 7.18 -0.61
CA PHE A 21 -1.33 6.17 -1.65
C PHE A 21 -2.70 5.49 -1.68
N ILE A 22 -3.24 5.10 -0.52
CA ILE A 22 -4.58 4.50 -0.41
C ILE A 22 -5.66 5.44 -0.93
N GLU A 23 -5.58 6.73 -0.59
CA GLU A 23 -6.52 7.75 -1.07
C GLU A 23 -6.44 7.92 -2.59
N TRP A 24 -5.23 8.04 -3.13
CA TRP A 24 -4.99 8.18 -4.57
C TRP A 24 -5.37 6.92 -5.37
N PHE A 25 -5.12 5.74 -4.80
CA PHE A 25 -5.47 4.45 -5.40
C PHE A 25 -6.97 4.08 -5.22
N GLU A 26 -7.75 4.96 -4.58
CA GLU A 26 -9.18 4.78 -4.29
C GLU A 26 -9.49 3.48 -3.50
N GLN A 27 -8.52 3.00 -2.69
CA GLN A 27 -8.71 1.79 -1.90
C GLN A 27 -9.57 2.07 -0.68
N SER A 28 -10.69 1.37 -0.60
CA SER A 28 -11.66 1.49 0.49
C SER A 28 -11.98 0.14 1.13
N GLY A 29 -12.75 0.17 2.23
CA GLY A 29 -13.18 -1.03 2.95
C GLY A 29 -12.14 -1.55 3.95
N ASN A 30 -12.30 -2.82 4.33
CA ASN A 30 -11.40 -3.46 5.28
C ASN A 30 -10.23 -4.13 4.54
N PHE A 31 -9.03 -3.64 4.77
CA PHE A 31 -7.80 -4.19 4.20
C PHE A 31 -6.61 -3.98 5.15
N ALA A 32 -5.52 -4.69 4.87
CA ALA A 32 -4.21 -4.49 5.44
C ALA A 32 -3.20 -4.22 4.31
N ILE A 33 -2.16 -3.44 4.61
CA ILE A 33 -1.06 -3.16 3.69
C ILE A 33 0.20 -3.84 4.20
N ALA A 34 0.92 -4.50 3.32
CA ALA A 34 2.32 -4.86 3.54
C ALA A 34 3.20 -4.08 2.56
N VAL A 35 4.34 -3.59 3.04
CA VAL A 35 5.38 -2.97 2.23
C VAL A 35 6.62 -3.85 2.34
N ASN A 36 7.14 -4.32 1.21
CA ASN A 36 8.30 -5.21 1.13
C ASN A 36 8.14 -6.47 1.99
N MET A 37 6.94 -7.09 1.93
CA MET A 37 6.54 -8.28 2.72
C MET A 37 6.43 -8.05 4.23
N GLU A 38 6.48 -6.81 4.70
CA GLU A 38 6.26 -6.45 6.11
C GLU A 38 4.94 -5.69 6.28
N PHE A 39 4.08 -6.18 7.18
CA PHE A 39 2.81 -5.53 7.46
C PHE A 39 3.02 -4.16 8.10
N VAL A 40 2.39 -3.14 7.51
CA VAL A 40 2.36 -1.80 8.07
C VAL A 40 1.13 -1.69 8.97
N PRO A 41 1.28 -1.40 10.28
CA PRO A 41 0.15 -1.08 11.15
C PRO A 41 -0.59 0.15 10.63
N ARG A 42 -1.93 0.16 10.71
CA ARG A 42 -2.74 1.33 10.28
C ARG A 42 -2.32 2.65 10.93
N SER A 43 -1.86 2.60 12.18
CA SER A 43 -1.35 3.78 12.89
C SER A 43 -0.10 4.40 12.25
N LEU A 44 0.64 3.63 11.44
CA LEU A 44 1.86 4.07 10.77
C LEU A 44 1.64 4.40 9.29
N TYR A 45 0.40 4.36 8.78
CA TYR A 45 0.13 4.67 7.37
C TYR A 45 0.50 6.10 6.99
N GLU A 46 0.33 7.06 7.90
CA GLU A 46 0.69 8.46 7.68
C GLU A 46 2.21 8.69 7.75
N GLU A 47 2.96 7.80 8.40
CA GLU A 47 4.41 7.92 8.60
C GLU A 47 5.23 7.09 7.60
N THR A 48 4.65 6.02 7.08
CA THR A 48 5.33 5.09 6.16
C THR A 48 5.34 5.68 4.75
N VAL A 49 6.51 6.15 4.31
CA VAL A 49 6.71 6.71 2.96
C VAL A 49 7.07 5.61 1.99
N LEU A 50 6.32 5.51 0.87
CA LEU A 50 6.66 4.61 -0.23
C LEU A 50 7.87 5.17 -1.00
N ASN A 51 8.77 4.28 -1.41
CA ASN A 51 9.95 4.56 -2.19
C ASN A 51 9.91 3.82 -3.52
N GLU A 52 10.79 4.25 -4.43
CA GLU A 52 10.95 3.60 -5.73
C GLU A 52 11.32 2.12 -5.57
N ASN A 53 10.68 1.26 -6.36
CA ASN A 53 10.75 -0.20 -6.34
C ASN A 53 10.18 -0.89 -5.10
N ASP A 54 9.50 -0.16 -4.20
CA ASP A 54 8.79 -0.81 -3.09
C ASP A 54 7.68 -1.72 -3.61
N ARG A 55 7.53 -2.87 -2.94
CA ARG A 55 6.46 -3.82 -3.19
C ARG A 55 5.35 -3.65 -2.16
N VAL A 56 4.19 -3.18 -2.61
CA VAL A 56 3.00 -2.96 -1.82
C VAL A 56 2.01 -4.10 -2.07
N GLU A 57 1.59 -4.78 -1.00
CA GLU A 57 0.54 -5.79 -1.05
C GLU A 57 -0.68 -5.32 -0.27
N ILE A 58 -1.81 -5.22 -0.96
CA ILE A 58 -3.11 -4.85 -0.40
C ILE A 58 -3.91 -6.12 -0.19
N VAL A 59 -4.09 -6.51 1.07
CA VAL A 59 -4.75 -7.76 1.44
C VAL A 59 -6.10 -7.47 2.07
N GLN A 60 -7.15 -8.03 1.48
CA GLN A 60 -8.48 -8.04 2.11
C GLN A 60 -8.61 -9.26 3.03
N PRO A 61 -9.24 -9.12 4.21
CA PRO A 61 -9.50 -10.26 5.05
C PRO A 61 -10.46 -11.21 4.33
N MET A 62 -10.00 -12.45 4.13
CA MET A 62 -10.90 -13.53 3.72
C MET A 62 -11.78 -13.87 4.92
N GLN A 63 -13.09 -13.59 4.81
CA GLN A 63 -14.10 -14.10 5.74
C GLN A 63 -14.09 -15.63 5.64
N GLY A 64 -13.47 -16.29 6.63
CA GLY A 64 -13.54 -17.74 6.76
C GLY A 64 -14.75 -18.13 7.59
N GLY A 65 -15.78 -18.68 6.95
CA GLY A 65 -16.90 -19.39 7.59
C GLY A 65 -17.98 -18.51 8.21
#